data_AF-A0A349X534-F1
#
_entry.id   AF-A0A349X534-F1
#
_cell.length_a   1.000
_cell.length_b   1.000
_cell.length_c   1.000
_cell.angle_alpha   90.00
_cell.angle_beta   90.00
_cell.angle_gamma   90.00
#
_symmetry.space_group_name_H-M   'P 1'
#
loop_
_entity.id
_entity.type
_entity.pdbx_description
1 polymer ?
#
loop_
_entity_poly.entity_id
_entity_poly.type
_entity_poly.pdbx_seq_one_letter_code
_entity_poly.pdbx_strand_id
1 'polypeptide(L)'
;ELPGAAKRGWMAERDRLARKGHGFWSVHNHILQSYSLTLLFQGALVIAFGWPVLLFLVVHNFFAWMQLTSANYIEHYGLLRMRKDNGKYERCQPHHSWNANHLFSNLMLFQLERHSDHHANPARPFQSLRSFEDLPELPAGYFTMYLIAYFPPLWFKVMNQRVVDLPHIQGDFSKINLDPKRAEELKARYSVSG
;
A
#
# COMPACT_ATOMS: atom_id res chain seq x y z
N GLU A 1 3.96 8.80 -3.83
CA GLU A 1 2.63 8.13 -3.73
C GLU A 1 1.50 9.07 -3.35
N LEU A 2 1.62 9.84 -2.25
CA LEU A 2 0.54 10.64 -1.67
C LEU A 2 -0.16 11.64 -2.62
N PRO A 3 0.54 12.53 -3.37
CA PRO A 3 -0.16 13.49 -4.23
C PRO A 3 -0.91 12.82 -5.38
N GLY A 4 -0.33 11.75 -5.92
CA GLY A 4 -0.95 10.96 -6.99
C GLY A 4 -2.16 10.17 -6.50
N ALA A 5 -2.10 9.61 -5.29
CA ALA A 5 -3.22 8.91 -4.67
C ALA A 5 -4.40 9.86 -4.41
N ALA A 6 -4.15 11.05 -3.86
CA ALA A 6 -5.17 12.07 -3.63
C ALA A 6 -5.86 12.51 -4.94
N LYS A 7 -5.07 12.81 -5.98
CA LYS A 7 -5.59 13.18 -7.30
C LYS A 7 -6.47 12.09 -7.90
N ARG A 8 -6.00 10.83 -7.89
CA ARG A 8 -6.77 9.69 -8.41
C ARG A 8 -8.05 9.46 -7.61
N GLY A 9 -7.99 9.60 -6.29
CA GLY A 9 -9.16 9.51 -5.40
C GLY A 9 -10.21 10.57 -5.72
N TRP A 10 -9.81 11.83 -5.84
CA TRP A 10 -10.73 12.91 -6.24
C TRP A 10 -11.34 12.71 -7.62
N MET A 11 -10.56 12.25 -8.59
CA MET A 11 -11.07 11.95 -9.93
C MET A 11 -12.10 10.81 -9.88
N ALA A 12 -11.77 9.70 -9.21
CA ALA A 12 -12.66 8.56 -9.09
C ALA A 12 -13.98 8.92 -8.39
N GLU A 13 -13.92 9.74 -7.34
CA GLU A 13 -15.10 10.21 -6.62
C GLU A 13 -15.96 11.15 -7.47
N ARG A 14 -15.32 12.09 -8.18
CA ARG A 14 -16.02 12.97 -9.13
C ARG A 14 -16.74 12.16 -10.20
N ASP A 15 -16.09 11.15 -10.77
CA ASP A 15 -16.69 10.29 -11.78
C ASP A 15 -17.85 9.45 -11.20
N ARG A 16 -17.74 8.99 -9.94
CA ARG A 16 -18.82 8.30 -9.24
C ARG A 16 -20.03 9.21 -9.01
N LEU A 17 -19.80 10.45 -8.58
CA LEU A 17 -20.86 11.45 -8.38
C LEU A 17 -21.55 11.81 -9.69
N ALA A 18 -20.78 12.03 -10.76
CA ALA A 18 -21.30 12.31 -12.09
C ALA A 18 -22.20 11.17 -12.59
N ARG A 19 -21.80 9.91 -12.44
CA ARG A 19 -22.64 8.74 -12.77
C ARG A 19 -23.95 8.68 -11.98
N LYS A 20 -24.01 9.30 -10.80
CA LYS A 20 -25.21 9.38 -9.95
C LYS A 20 -25.96 10.70 -10.08
N GLY A 21 -25.55 11.59 -10.99
CA GLY A 21 -26.19 12.90 -11.20
C GLY A 21 -25.93 13.92 -10.07
N HIS A 22 -24.89 13.72 -9.26
CA HIS A 22 -24.52 14.65 -8.19
C HIS A 22 -23.31 15.51 -8.56
N GLY A 23 -23.29 16.76 -8.08
CA GLY A 23 -22.12 17.63 -8.15
C GLY A 23 -21.07 17.30 -7.09
N PHE A 24 -19.87 17.88 -7.22
CA PHE A 24 -18.76 17.66 -6.28
C PHE A 24 -19.11 18.15 -4.86
N TRP A 25 -19.71 19.34 -4.74
CA TRP A 25 -20.19 19.88 -3.47
C TRP A 25 -21.56 19.30 -3.13
N SER A 26 -21.57 18.04 -2.70
CA SER A 26 -22.79 17.31 -2.34
C SER A 26 -22.58 16.53 -1.05
N VAL A 27 -23.65 16.36 -0.28
CA VAL A 27 -23.67 15.43 0.86
C VAL A 27 -23.38 14.00 0.43
N HIS A 28 -23.53 13.64 -0.84
CA HIS A 28 -23.19 12.31 -1.36
C HIS A 28 -21.69 12.13 -1.61
N ASN A 29 -20.87 13.18 -1.48
CA ASN A 29 -19.43 13.11 -1.69
C ASN A 29 -18.75 12.50 -0.46
N HIS A 30 -18.25 11.28 -0.61
CA HIS A 30 -17.63 10.53 0.48
C HIS A 30 -16.33 11.19 0.96
N ILE A 31 -15.62 11.91 0.08
CA ILE A 31 -14.40 12.61 0.46
C ILE A 31 -14.74 13.81 1.36
N LEU A 32 -15.77 14.58 1.01
CA LEU A 32 -16.23 15.69 1.85
C LEU A 32 -16.76 15.18 3.20
N GLN A 33 -17.56 14.12 3.21
CA GLN A 33 -18.03 13.50 4.46
C GLN A 33 -16.86 13.11 5.37
N SER A 34 -15.83 12.43 4.84
CA SER A 34 -14.66 12.00 5.60
C SER A 34 -13.86 13.19 6.17
N TYR A 35 -13.67 14.27 5.38
CA TYR A 35 -12.99 15.47 5.89
C TYR A 35 -13.83 16.21 6.92
N SER A 36 -15.15 16.31 6.73
CA SER A 36 -16.05 16.91 7.73
C SER A 36 -16.01 16.15 9.05
N LEU A 37 -16.02 14.81 9.00
CA LEU A 37 -15.92 13.98 10.21
C LEU A 37 -14.56 14.13 10.89
N THR A 38 -13.47 14.16 10.11
CA THR A 38 -12.12 14.43 10.62
C THR A 38 -12.05 15.77 11.32
N LEU A 39 -12.57 16.83 10.70
CA LEU A 39 -12.62 18.17 11.28
C LEU A 39 -13.46 18.22 12.54
N LEU A 40 -14.59 17.52 12.58
CA LEU A 40 -15.44 17.43 13.77
C LEU A 40 -14.69 16.78 14.94
N PHE A 41 -14.07 15.62 14.73
CA PHE A 41 -13.33 14.92 15.78
C PHE A 41 -12.11 15.70 16.25
N GLN A 42 -11.27 16.17 15.33
CA GLN A 42 -10.08 16.94 15.69
C GLN A 42 -10.46 18.29 16.33
N GLY A 43 -11.51 18.95 15.83
CA GLY A 43 -12.06 20.16 16.41
C GLY A 43 -12.57 19.93 17.84
N ALA A 44 -13.28 18.83 18.09
CA ALA A 44 -13.73 18.46 19.43
C ALA A 44 -12.55 18.25 20.40
N LEU A 45 -11.46 17.63 19.95
CA LEU A 45 -10.24 17.49 20.76
C LEU A 45 -9.60 18.85 21.08
N VAL A 46 -9.52 19.75 20.11
CA VAL A 46 -8.97 21.09 20.32
C VAL A 46 -9.86 21.91 21.26
N ILE A 47 -11.18 21.80 21.16
CA ILE A 47 -12.12 22.46 22.08
C ILE A 47 -11.96 21.90 23.51
N ALA A 48 -11.82 20.58 23.65
CA ALA A 48 -11.75 19.92 24.96
C ALA A 48 -10.42 20.14 25.69
N PHE A 49 -9.30 20.21 24.95
CA PHE A 49 -7.95 20.18 25.51
C PHE A 49 -7.10 21.41 25.16
N GLY A 50 -7.65 22.35 24.39
CA GLY A 50 -7.01 23.59 24.00
C GLY A 50 -6.05 23.47 22.82
N TRP A 51 -5.46 24.61 22.45
CA TRP A 51 -4.60 24.75 21.28
C TRP A 51 -3.33 23.87 21.27
N PRO A 52 -2.70 23.44 22.40
CA PRO A 52 -1.51 22.59 22.34
C PRO A 52 -1.77 21.25 21.64
N VAL A 53 -3.01 20.77 21.63
CA VAL A 53 -3.41 19.56 20.89
C VAL A 53 -3.20 19.71 19.38
N LEU A 54 -3.20 20.92 18.83
CA LEU A 54 -2.88 21.12 17.41
C LEU A 54 -1.48 20.62 17.07
N LEU A 55 -0.48 20.84 17.94
CA LEU A 55 0.88 20.34 17.73
C LEU A 55 0.91 18.82 17.75
N PHE A 56 0.22 18.21 18.72
CA PHE A 56 0.06 16.75 18.78
C PHE A 56 -0.59 16.21 17.51
N LEU A 57 -1.69 16.82 17.05
CA LEU A 57 -2.41 16.40 15.85
C LEU A 57 -1.56 16.52 14.59
N VAL A 58 -0.74 17.56 14.45
CA VAL A 58 0.17 17.69 13.31
C VAL A 58 1.17 16.53 13.28
N VAL A 59 1.84 16.26 14.41
CA VAL A 59 2.80 15.16 14.52
C VAL A 59 2.10 13.81 14.29
N HIS A 60 0.98 13.58 14.98
CA HIS A 60 0.19 12.36 14.86
C HIS A 60 -0.24 12.10 13.41
N ASN A 61 -0.85 13.07 12.74
CA ASN A 61 -1.32 12.92 11.36
C ASN A 61 -0.15 12.65 10.41
N PHE A 62 0.98 13.34 10.59
CA PHE A 62 2.19 13.06 9.81
C PHE A 62 2.62 11.60 9.96
N PHE A 63 2.73 11.10 11.20
CA PHE A 63 3.10 9.71 11.45
C PHE A 63 2.05 8.73 10.92
N ALA A 64 0.76 8.99 11.09
CA ALA A 64 -0.31 8.15 10.57
C ALA A 64 -0.24 8.00 9.04
N TRP A 65 -0.08 9.11 8.31
CA TRP A 65 0.09 9.10 6.86
C TRP A 65 1.39 8.42 6.42
N MET A 66 2.48 8.64 7.16
CA MET A 66 3.78 8.02 6.89
C MET A 66 3.72 6.51 7.08
N GLN A 67 3.08 6.01 8.14
CA GLN A 67 2.86 4.58 8.38
C GLN A 67 1.99 3.95 7.28
N LEU A 68 0.89 4.60 6.89
CA LEU A 68 0.04 4.13 5.80
C LEU A 68 0.81 4.06 4.47
N THR A 69 1.65 5.06 4.18
CA THR A 69 2.49 5.06 2.98
C THR A 69 3.56 3.97 3.04
N SER A 70 4.15 3.75 4.21
CA SER A 70 5.15 2.70 4.42
C SER A 70 4.56 1.31 4.21
N ALA A 71 3.35 1.05 4.74
CA ALA A 71 2.60 -0.19 4.51
C ALA A 71 2.44 -0.45 3.01
N ASN A 72 1.83 0.50 2.29
CA ASN A 72 1.62 0.40 0.84
C ASN A 72 2.94 0.15 0.08
N TYR A 73 4.01 0.84 0.48
CA TYR A 73 5.30 0.69 -0.17
C TYR A 73 5.88 -0.71 0.01
N ILE A 74 5.92 -1.23 1.24
CA ILE A 74 6.51 -2.56 1.51
C ILE A 74 5.64 -3.69 0.94
N GLU A 75 4.32 -3.53 0.98
CA GLU A 75 3.33 -4.50 0.52
C GLU A 75 3.31 -4.66 -1.01
N HIS A 76 3.68 -3.62 -1.75
CA HIS A 76 3.58 -3.61 -3.22
C HIS A 76 4.93 -3.42 -3.92
N TYR A 77 6.04 -3.52 -3.20
CA TYR A 77 7.37 -3.28 -3.74
C TYR A 77 7.70 -4.20 -4.93
N GLY A 78 8.00 -3.61 -6.08
CA GLY A 78 8.47 -4.32 -7.29
C GLY A 78 7.42 -5.15 -8.03
N LEU A 79 6.25 -5.41 -7.43
CA LEU A 79 5.22 -6.26 -8.02
C LEU A 79 4.32 -5.46 -8.98
N LEU A 80 3.89 -6.11 -10.06
CA LEU A 80 2.96 -5.53 -11.02
C LEU A 80 1.81 -6.50 -11.32
N ARG A 81 0.76 -5.95 -11.92
CA ARG A 81 -0.31 -6.73 -12.55
C ARG A 81 -0.13 -6.63 -14.05
N MET A 82 -0.19 -7.77 -14.73
CA MET A 82 -0.08 -7.83 -16.18
C MET A 82 -1.30 -7.20 -16.85
N ARG A 83 -1.04 -6.48 -17.94
CA ARG A 83 -2.07 -5.95 -18.81
C ARG A 83 -2.38 -7.00 -19.87
N LYS A 84 -3.66 -7.36 -20.00
CA LYS A 84 -4.15 -8.28 -21.03
C LYS A 84 -4.22 -7.57 -22.40
N ASP A 85 -4.28 -8.36 -23.46
CA ASP A 85 -4.41 -7.88 -24.85
C ASP A 85 -5.63 -6.96 -25.06
N ASN A 86 -6.69 -7.17 -24.28
CA ASN A 86 -7.89 -6.31 -24.28
C ASN A 86 -7.70 -4.96 -23.58
N GLY A 87 -6.48 -4.62 -23.18
CA GLY A 87 -6.12 -3.37 -22.52
C GLY A 87 -6.48 -3.28 -21.04
N LYS A 88 -7.15 -4.28 -20.45
CA LYS A 88 -7.47 -4.34 -19.01
C LYS A 88 -6.38 -5.07 -18.23
N TYR A 89 -6.19 -4.70 -16.97
CA TYR A 89 -5.32 -5.45 -16.06
C TYR A 89 -5.97 -6.78 -15.65
N GLU A 90 -5.15 -7.79 -15.40
CA GLU A 90 -5.60 -9.04 -14.80
C GLU A 90 -6.22 -8.84 -13.42
N ARG A 91 -7.04 -9.78 -12.97
CA ARG A 91 -7.67 -9.71 -11.65
C ARG A 91 -6.58 -9.68 -10.58
N CYS A 92 -6.80 -8.95 -9.49
CA CYS A 92 -5.90 -8.99 -8.34
C CYS A 92 -5.83 -10.42 -7.78
N GLN A 93 -4.62 -10.87 -7.46
CA GLN A 93 -4.31 -12.24 -7.02
C GLN A 93 -3.35 -12.15 -5.84
N PRO A 94 -3.27 -13.18 -4.98
CA PRO A 94 -2.43 -13.14 -3.80
C PRO A 94 -0.94 -12.86 -4.07
N HIS A 95 -0.40 -13.24 -5.23
CA HIS A 95 1.00 -12.97 -5.60
C HIS A 95 1.27 -11.53 -6.05
N HIS A 96 0.25 -10.67 -6.16
CA HIS A 96 0.41 -9.26 -6.53
C HIS A 96 0.75 -8.34 -5.34
N SER A 97 1.03 -8.92 -4.17
CA SER A 97 1.48 -8.20 -2.99
C SER A 97 2.31 -9.11 -2.08
N TRP A 98 3.13 -8.48 -1.25
CA TRP A 98 3.88 -9.10 -0.17
C TRP A 98 2.99 -9.31 1.05
N ASN A 99 3.05 -10.51 1.60
CA ASN A 99 2.46 -10.91 2.86
C ASN A 99 3.49 -10.78 3.99
N ALA A 100 3.05 -10.72 5.24
CA ALA A 100 3.88 -11.14 6.37
C ALA A 100 3.04 -11.98 7.33
N ASN A 101 3.63 -13.01 7.93
CA ASN A 101 2.88 -13.89 8.83
C ASN A 101 3.56 -13.98 10.20
N HIS A 102 3.91 -12.83 10.78
CA HIS A 102 4.51 -12.78 12.10
C HIS A 102 3.44 -12.54 13.16
N LEU A 103 3.38 -13.41 14.17
CA LEU A 103 2.31 -13.42 15.18
C LEU A 103 2.15 -12.06 15.89
N PHE A 104 3.26 -11.47 16.35
CA PHE A 104 3.24 -10.23 17.13
C PHE A 104 2.69 -9.05 16.33
N SER A 105 3.20 -8.82 15.13
CA SER A 105 2.77 -7.72 14.27
C SER A 105 1.39 -7.98 13.66
N ASN A 106 1.02 -9.22 13.36
CA ASN A 106 -0.36 -9.56 13.01
C ASN A 106 -1.35 -9.21 14.12
N LEU A 107 -1.05 -9.48 15.40
CA LEU A 107 -1.94 -9.10 16.49
C LEU A 107 -2.05 -7.58 16.64
N MET A 108 -0.91 -6.88 16.62
CA MET A 108 -0.86 -5.42 16.77
C MET A 108 -1.51 -4.66 15.61
N LEU A 109 -1.41 -5.20 14.39
CA LEU A 109 -1.93 -4.59 13.16
C LEU A 109 -3.26 -5.22 12.72
N PHE A 110 -3.96 -5.96 13.60
CA PHE A 110 -5.26 -6.56 13.30
C PHE A 110 -5.27 -7.42 12.01
N GLN A 111 -4.25 -8.25 11.86
CA GLN A 111 -4.01 -9.15 10.73
C GLN A 111 -3.80 -8.46 9.39
N LEU A 112 -3.44 -7.17 9.39
CA LEU A 112 -3.09 -6.40 8.19
C LEU A 112 -2.05 -7.13 7.33
N GLU A 113 -1.15 -7.88 7.98
CA GLU A 113 -0.08 -8.57 7.27
C GLU A 113 -0.55 -9.69 6.33
N ARG A 114 -1.81 -10.15 6.44
CA ARG A 114 -2.47 -11.07 5.48
C ARG A 114 -2.99 -10.33 4.23
N HIS A 115 -2.19 -9.37 3.78
CA HIS A 115 -2.53 -8.39 2.76
C HIS A 115 -2.88 -9.01 1.40
N SER A 116 -2.19 -10.09 1.05
CA SER A 116 -2.37 -10.80 -0.20
C SER A 116 -3.78 -11.40 -0.37
N ASP A 117 -4.35 -11.99 0.69
CA ASP A 117 -5.74 -12.48 0.63
C ASP A 117 -6.74 -11.33 0.68
N HIS A 118 -6.46 -10.24 1.42
CA HIS A 118 -7.31 -9.06 1.46
C HIS A 118 -7.48 -8.44 0.06
N HIS A 119 -6.39 -8.28 -0.69
CA HIS A 119 -6.44 -7.74 -2.04
C HIS A 119 -7.08 -8.67 -3.07
N ALA A 120 -6.92 -10.00 -2.91
CA ALA A 120 -7.54 -10.98 -3.78
C ALA A 120 -9.06 -11.13 -3.49
N ASN A 121 -9.46 -10.97 -2.23
CA ASN A 121 -10.80 -11.19 -1.70
C ASN A 121 -11.23 -10.06 -0.74
N PRO A 122 -11.47 -8.83 -1.24
CA PRO A 122 -11.71 -7.65 -0.39
C PRO A 122 -13.00 -7.72 0.43
N ALA A 123 -13.94 -8.60 0.07
CA ALA A 123 -15.17 -8.82 0.83
C ALA A 123 -15.00 -9.78 2.01
N ARG A 124 -13.82 -10.41 2.17
CA ARG A 124 -13.55 -11.34 3.26
C ARG A 124 -13.33 -10.56 4.57
N PRO A 125 -14.02 -10.93 5.67
CA PRO A 125 -13.78 -10.31 6.97
C PRO A 125 -12.33 -10.49 7.44
N PHE A 126 -11.79 -9.49 8.13
CA PHE A 126 -10.38 -9.44 8.53
C PHE A 126 -9.95 -10.68 9.31
N GLN A 127 -10.80 -11.17 10.23
CA GLN A 127 -10.54 -12.34 11.06
C GLN A 127 -10.43 -13.67 10.28
N SER A 128 -10.90 -13.68 9.03
CA SER A 128 -10.97 -14.86 8.17
C SER A 128 -9.96 -14.80 7.01
N LEU A 129 -9.10 -13.78 6.98
CA LEU A 129 -8.01 -13.67 6.01
C LEU A 129 -7.05 -14.85 6.17
N ARG A 130 -6.51 -15.34 5.06
CA ARG A 130 -5.65 -16.53 5.03
C ARG A 130 -4.23 -16.18 4.55
N SER A 131 -3.29 -17.06 4.85
CA SER A 131 -1.98 -17.12 4.19
C SER A 131 -1.93 -18.38 3.32
N PHE A 132 -1.10 -18.37 2.28
CA PHE A 132 -0.89 -19.48 1.35
C PHE A 132 0.62 -19.76 1.23
N GLU A 133 1.02 -20.98 0.87
CA GLU A 133 2.44 -21.40 0.90
C GLU A 133 3.32 -20.69 -0.15
N ASP A 134 2.74 -20.26 -1.29
CA ASP A 134 3.50 -19.69 -2.42
C ASP A 134 3.35 -18.16 -2.58
N LEU A 135 3.09 -17.44 -1.49
CA LEU A 135 2.98 -15.98 -1.57
C LEU A 135 4.34 -15.31 -1.47
N PRO A 136 4.54 -14.16 -2.14
CA PRO A 136 5.60 -13.24 -1.78
C PRO A 136 5.48 -12.92 -0.29
N GLU A 137 6.53 -13.17 0.49
CA GLU A 137 6.52 -12.93 1.93
C GLU A 137 7.71 -12.05 2.34
N LEU A 138 7.43 -11.04 3.16
CA LEU A 138 8.45 -10.18 3.73
C LEU A 138 9.33 -10.99 4.68
N PRO A 139 10.65 -10.72 4.74
CA PRO A 139 11.57 -11.48 5.58
C PRO A 139 11.42 -11.22 7.09
N ALA A 140 10.63 -10.22 7.48
CA ALA A 140 10.35 -9.86 8.86
C ALA A 140 8.98 -9.16 8.96
N GLY A 141 8.50 -8.96 10.19
CA GLY A 141 7.24 -8.25 10.46
C GLY A 141 7.31 -6.77 10.06
N TYR A 142 6.14 -6.14 9.93
CA TYR A 142 6.02 -4.79 9.36
C TYR A 142 6.91 -3.75 10.04
N PHE A 143 7.02 -3.76 11.37
CA PHE A 143 7.86 -2.80 12.10
C PHE A 143 9.34 -2.89 11.71
N THR A 144 9.87 -4.10 11.56
CA THR A 144 11.25 -4.31 11.10
C THR A 144 11.40 -3.85 9.66
N MET A 145 10.43 -4.20 8.80
CA MET A 145 10.47 -3.84 7.38
C MET A 145 10.34 -2.33 7.16
N TYR A 146 9.57 -1.62 7.99
CA TYR A 146 9.52 -0.15 7.97
C TYR A 146 10.86 0.48 8.29
N LEU A 147 11.52 0.03 9.36
CA LEU A 147 12.85 0.55 9.72
C LEU A 147 13.87 0.30 8.61
N ILE A 148 13.83 -0.88 7.97
CA ILE A 148 14.68 -1.18 6.82
C ILE A 148 14.32 -0.28 5.63
N ALA A 149 13.04 -0.07 5.32
CA ALA A 149 12.56 0.78 4.22
C ALA A 149 13.00 2.25 4.39
N TYR A 150 13.14 2.74 5.62
CA TYR A 150 13.65 4.09 5.90
C TYR A 150 15.14 4.26 5.58
N PHE A 151 15.86 3.16 5.33
CA PHE A 151 17.26 3.19 4.90
C PHE A 151 17.41 2.52 3.52
N PRO A 152 17.22 3.27 2.41
CA PRO A 152 17.09 2.70 1.07
C PRO A 152 18.20 1.74 0.62
N PRO A 153 19.49 1.97 0.92
CA PRO A 153 20.54 1.01 0.55
C PRO A 153 20.34 -0.39 1.16
N LEU A 154 19.87 -0.45 2.41
CA LEU A 154 19.59 -1.72 3.08
C LEU A 154 18.31 -2.35 2.52
N TRP A 155 17.26 -1.56 2.32
CA TRP A 155 16.02 -2.01 1.68
C TRP A 155 16.27 -2.65 0.32
N PHE A 156 16.98 -1.97 -0.58
CA PHE A 156 17.28 -2.49 -1.91
C PHE A 156 18.16 -3.73 -1.87
N LYS A 157 19.11 -3.82 -0.93
CA LYS A 157 19.91 -5.02 -0.72
C LYS A 157 19.07 -6.23 -0.31
N VAL A 158 18.06 -6.02 0.52
CA VAL A 158 17.18 -7.10 1.02
C VAL A 158 16.12 -7.48 -0.01
N MET A 159 15.46 -6.51 -0.63
CA MET A 159 14.23 -6.75 -1.39
C MET A 159 14.44 -6.96 -2.89
N ASN A 160 15.46 -6.37 -3.52
CA ASN A 160 15.62 -6.49 -4.97
C ASN A 160 15.84 -7.94 -5.41
N GLN A 161 16.74 -8.66 -4.73
CA GLN A 161 17.00 -10.06 -5.04
C GLN A 161 15.73 -10.90 -4.80
N ARG A 162 15.01 -10.64 -3.69
CA ARG A 162 13.78 -11.35 -3.36
C ARG A 162 12.71 -11.21 -4.42
N VAL A 163 12.53 -10.01 -5.00
CA VAL A 163 11.59 -9.78 -6.11
C VAL A 163 11.98 -10.66 -7.31
N VAL A 164 13.26 -10.63 -7.70
CA VAL A 164 13.78 -11.37 -8.86
C VAL A 164 13.60 -12.88 -8.71
N ASP A 165 13.81 -13.38 -7.49
CA ASP A 165 13.74 -14.81 -7.15
C ASP A 165 12.30 -15.34 -6.97
N LEU A 166 11.26 -14.48 -7.04
CA LEU A 166 9.89 -14.93 -6.82
C LEU A 166 9.49 -16.02 -7.83
N PRO A 167 8.77 -17.08 -7.39
CA PRO A 167 8.43 -18.22 -8.25
C PRO A 167 7.67 -17.88 -9.54
N HIS A 168 6.92 -16.78 -9.57
CA HIS A 168 6.18 -16.33 -10.76
C HIS A 168 6.96 -15.34 -11.64
N ILE A 169 8.08 -14.81 -11.12
CA ILE A 169 8.96 -13.85 -11.79
C ILE A 169 10.15 -14.57 -12.40
N GLN A 170 10.90 -15.36 -11.62
CA GLN A 170 12.03 -16.18 -12.09
C GLN A 170 13.02 -15.39 -12.98
N GLY A 171 13.41 -14.20 -12.55
CA GLY A 171 14.32 -13.33 -13.32
C GLY A 171 13.70 -12.62 -14.54
N ASP A 172 12.42 -12.82 -14.83
CA ASP A 172 11.73 -12.11 -15.90
C ASP A 172 11.41 -10.66 -15.51
N PHE A 173 12.32 -9.75 -15.86
CA PHE A 173 12.16 -8.32 -15.61
C PHE A 173 10.95 -7.68 -16.31
N SER A 174 10.31 -8.34 -17.28
CA SER A 174 9.04 -7.84 -17.84
C SER A 174 7.87 -7.93 -16.85
N LYS A 175 8.03 -8.73 -15.80
CA LYS A 175 7.06 -8.93 -14.71
C LYS A 175 7.39 -8.14 -13.44
N ILE A 176 8.34 -7.21 -13.50
CA ILE A 176 8.76 -6.38 -12.36
C ILE A 176 8.56 -4.90 -12.69
N ASN A 177 8.09 -4.12 -11.72
CA ASN A 177 8.07 -2.66 -11.84
C ASN A 177 9.46 -2.09 -11.55
N LEU A 178 10.17 -1.66 -12.58
CA LEU A 178 11.52 -1.08 -12.49
C LEU A 178 11.48 0.45 -12.60
N ASP A 179 12.40 1.12 -11.88
CA ASP A 179 12.71 2.53 -12.16
C ASP A 179 13.29 2.66 -13.57
N PRO A 180 12.64 3.38 -14.50
CA PRO A 180 13.12 3.52 -15.87
C PRO A 180 14.55 4.06 -15.97
N LYS A 181 14.98 4.88 -15.00
CA LYS A 181 16.33 5.46 -14.98
C LYS A 181 17.42 4.45 -14.63
N ARG A 182 17.05 3.37 -13.92
CA ARG A 182 17.98 2.36 -13.39
C ARG A 182 17.73 0.97 -13.99
N ALA A 183 16.83 0.86 -14.96
CA ALA A 183 16.40 -0.42 -15.50
C ALA A 183 17.58 -1.25 -16.03
N GLU A 184 18.49 -0.64 -16.81
CA GLU A 184 19.64 -1.34 -17.38
C GLU A 184 20.68 -1.72 -16.31
N GLU A 185 20.94 -0.84 -15.33
CA GLU A 185 21.80 -1.14 -14.17
C GLU A 185 21.27 -2.35 -13.39
N LEU A 186 19.97 -2.35 -13.10
CA LEU A 186 19.31 -3.39 -12.30
C LEU A 186 19.28 -4.73 -13.05
N LYS A 187 18.92 -4.73 -14.35
CA LYS A 187 19.00 -5.94 -15.17
C LYS A 187 20.43 -6.49 -15.17
N ALA A 188 21.43 -5.66 -15.46
CA ALA A 188 22.83 -6.11 -15.51
C ALA A 188 23.29 -6.74 -14.18
N ARG A 189 22.88 -6.16 -13.05
CA ARG A 189 23.23 -6.66 -11.71
C ARG A 189 22.54 -7.98 -11.34
N TYR A 190 21.28 -8.16 -11.73
CA TYR A 190 20.44 -9.26 -11.24
C TYR A 190 20.13 -10.34 -12.29
N SER A 191 20.49 -10.16 -13.56
CA SER A 191 20.37 -11.19 -14.61
C SER A 191 21.38 -12.34 -14.46
N VAL A 192 22.42 -12.19 -13.64
CA VAL A 192 23.54 -13.15 -13.50
C VAL A 192 23.36 -14.08 -12.30
N SER A 193 22.24 -14.00 -11.59
CA SER A 193 21.99 -14.75 -10.35
C SER A 193 21.11 -16.00 -10.54
N GLY A 194 20.86 -16.41 -11.79
CA GLY A 194 20.11 -17.62 -12.15
C GLY A 194 21.01 -18.79 -12.50
#